data_AF-A0A943YGG7-F1
#
_entry.id   AF-A0A943YGG7-F1
#
_cell.length_a   1.000
_cell.length_b   1.000
_cell.length_c   1.000
_cell.angle_alpha   90.00
_cell.angle_beta   90.00
_cell.angle_gamma   90.00
#
_symmetry.space_group_name_H-M   'P 1'
#
loop_
_entity.id
_entity.type
_entity.pdbx_description
1 polymer ?
#
loop_
_entity_poly.entity_id
_entity_poly.type
_entity_poly.pdbx_seq_one_letter_code
_entity_poly.pdbx_strand_id
1 'polypeptide(L)'
;MKLWIKLGGTALMACTAAVCAWAALGGITGQAPERENTAAAYSYVPSCSLAEAEYVLREYDGCVAVFASVGDTSPITLTDIEVGTLRDADRQILSTGLAVADREELLTLLEDLGT
;
A
#
# COMPACT_ATOMS: atom_id res chain seq x y z
N MET A 1 -11.14 17.52 -69.07
CA MET A 1 -12.25 16.54 -69.04
C MET A 1 -12.58 16.29 -67.58
N LYS A 2 -13.88 16.33 -67.23
CA LYS A 2 -14.57 15.81 -66.01
C LYS A 2 -13.71 15.68 -64.73
N LEU A 3 -13.82 16.55 -63.71
CA LEU A 3 -14.96 16.76 -62.77
C LEU A 3 -15.15 15.54 -61.84
N TRP A 4 -15.70 15.78 -60.64
CA TRP A 4 -16.22 14.79 -59.66
C TRP A 4 -15.11 14.08 -58.85
N ILE A 5 -14.96 14.11 -57.52
CA ILE A 5 -15.87 14.03 -56.36
C ILE A 5 -14.97 14.37 -55.15
N LYS A 6 -15.23 15.46 -54.41
CA LYS A 6 -16.00 15.48 -53.15
C LYS A 6 -15.33 14.71 -51.99
N LEU A 7 -14.98 15.51 -50.98
CA LEU A 7 -15.14 15.26 -49.54
C LEU A 7 -14.83 13.84 -49.05
N GLY A 8 -13.68 13.71 -48.40
CA GLY A 8 -13.40 12.56 -47.55
C GLY A 8 -12.22 12.87 -46.63
N GLY A 9 -12.44 13.68 -45.60
CA GLY A 9 -11.58 13.68 -44.42
C GLY A 9 -10.40 14.65 -44.46
N THR A 10 -10.70 15.93 -44.31
CA THR A 10 -9.85 16.84 -43.55
C THR A 10 -9.59 16.27 -42.15
N ALA A 11 -8.48 15.56 -41.99
CA ALA A 11 -7.78 15.37 -40.71
C ALA A 11 -6.41 14.76 -41.03
N LEU A 12 -5.61 15.55 -41.71
CA LEU A 12 -4.18 15.37 -41.84
C LEU A 12 -3.59 15.27 -40.42
N MET A 13 -3.38 14.04 -39.97
CA MET A 13 -2.24 13.60 -39.17
C MET A 13 -1.69 14.63 -38.18
N ALA A 14 -2.45 14.90 -37.12
CA ALA A 14 -1.91 15.21 -35.82
C ALA A 14 -1.96 13.92 -34.98
N CYS A 15 -0.91 13.68 -34.19
CA CYS A 15 -0.70 12.52 -33.31
C CYS A 15 0.00 11.31 -33.96
N THR A 16 1.28 11.48 -34.26
CA THR A 16 2.26 10.37 -34.18
C THR A 16 3.50 10.86 -33.43
N ALA A 17 3.32 11.10 -32.14
CA ALA A 17 4.41 11.16 -31.16
C ALA A 17 4.09 10.14 -30.07
N ALA A 18 4.10 8.87 -30.45
CA ALA A 18 4.02 7.76 -29.53
C ALA A 18 5.08 6.75 -29.97
N VAL A 19 5.83 6.25 -28.99
CA VAL A 19 6.90 5.23 -29.03
C VAL A 19 8.22 5.71 -29.69
N CYS A 20 9.40 5.70 -29.05
CA CYS A 20 9.96 4.76 -28.09
C CYS A 20 11.02 5.43 -27.19
N ALA A 21 10.87 5.32 -25.87
CA ALA A 21 11.98 5.12 -24.92
C ALA A 21 11.44 4.53 -23.62
N TRP A 22 10.73 3.40 -23.75
CA TRP A 22 10.44 2.51 -22.64
C TRP A 22 11.67 1.62 -22.45
N ALA A 23 12.60 2.03 -21.58
CA ALA A 23 13.69 1.17 -21.11
C ALA A 23 14.32 1.76 -19.82
N ALA A 24 13.50 1.90 -18.79
CA ALA A 24 13.95 1.84 -17.40
C ALA A 24 12.84 1.20 -16.56
N LEU A 25 12.37 0.04 -17.02
CA LEU A 25 11.71 -0.94 -16.17
C LEU A 25 12.82 -1.70 -15.43
N GLY A 26 12.95 -1.42 -14.15
CA GLY A 26 13.88 -2.13 -13.28
C GLY A 26 14.06 -1.42 -11.94
N GLY A 27 12.97 -1.23 -11.20
CA GLY A 27 13.05 -0.75 -9.82
C GLY A 27 11.91 0.15 -9.39
N ILE A 28 10.67 -0.35 -9.39
CA ILE A 28 9.63 0.20 -8.53
C ILE A 28 9.06 -0.92 -7.66
N THR A 29 9.51 -1.01 -6.42
CA THR A 29 8.63 -1.41 -5.32
C THR A 29 9.09 -0.64 -4.08
N GLY A 30 8.29 0.34 -3.65
CA GLY A 30 8.46 0.96 -2.34
C GLY A 30 8.94 2.41 -2.31
N GLN A 31 8.31 3.31 -3.06
CA GLN A 31 8.23 4.71 -2.63
C GLN A 31 6.77 5.01 -2.27
N ALA A 32 6.44 4.72 -1.02
CA ALA A 32 5.32 5.35 -0.34
C ALA A 32 5.64 6.86 -0.20
N PRO A 33 4.64 7.75 -0.30
CA PRO A 33 4.87 9.18 -0.16
C PRO A 33 5.36 9.50 1.25
N GLU A 34 6.54 10.11 1.32
CA GLU A 34 7.11 10.69 2.54
C GLU A 34 6.22 11.86 2.97
N ARG A 35 5.19 11.57 3.76
CA ARG A 35 4.51 12.57 4.59
C ARG A 35 5.41 12.84 5.78
N GLU A 36 6.16 13.93 5.68
CA GLU A 36 6.77 14.63 6.81
C GLU A 36 5.72 14.85 7.91
N ASN A 37 5.75 14.02 8.95
CA ASN A 37 5.16 14.31 10.25
C ASN A 37 6.21 13.94 11.29
N THR A 38 6.85 14.95 11.85
CA THR A 38 7.84 14.86 12.92
C THR A 38 7.18 14.36 14.22
N ALA A 39 6.74 13.11 14.24
CA ALA A 39 6.48 12.35 15.46
C ALA A 39 7.74 11.52 15.73
N ALA A 40 8.20 11.49 16.98
CA ALA A 40 9.41 10.79 17.40
C ALA A 40 9.53 9.44 16.71
N ALA A 41 10.62 9.26 15.94
CA ALA A 41 10.84 8.10 15.08
C ALA A 41 11.03 6.83 15.92
N TYR A 42 9.92 6.26 16.39
CA TYR A 42 9.88 4.88 16.82
C TYR A 42 9.86 4.05 15.53
N SER A 43 11.06 3.70 15.07
CA SER A 43 11.23 2.86 13.89
C SER A 43 10.88 1.43 14.30
N TYR A 44 9.63 1.05 14.12
CA TYR A 44 9.28 -0.36 14.11
C TYR A 44 9.96 -1.00 12.91
N VAL A 45 10.82 -2.00 13.16
CA VAL A 45 11.49 -2.76 12.11
C VAL A 45 10.65 -4.01 11.89
N PRO A 46 9.94 -4.14 10.75
CA PRO A 46 9.25 -5.38 10.41
C PRO A 46 10.25 -6.53 10.40
N SER A 47 9.89 -7.64 11.04
CA SER A 47 10.74 -8.84 11.05
C SER A 47 10.86 -9.47 9.66
N CYS A 48 9.92 -9.18 8.76
CA CYS A 48 9.91 -9.70 7.41
C CYS A 48 9.30 -8.71 6.40
N SER A 49 9.43 -9.02 5.11
CA SER A 49 8.80 -8.29 4.02
C SER A 49 7.29 -8.57 3.99
N LEU A 50 6.46 -7.62 3.52
CA LEU A 50 5.02 -7.83 3.32
C LEU A 50 4.68 -8.99 2.35
N ALA A 51 5.63 -9.37 1.49
CA ALA A 51 5.47 -10.50 0.55
C ALA A 51 5.71 -11.88 1.19
N GLU A 52 6.42 -11.92 2.32
CA GLU A 52 6.81 -13.14 3.04
C GLU A 52 6.06 -13.28 4.37
N ALA A 53 5.36 -12.23 4.79
CA ALA A 53 4.57 -12.24 6.00
C ALA A 53 3.35 -13.17 5.88
N GLU A 54 3.15 -14.00 6.90
CA GLU A 54 1.96 -14.83 7.04
C GLU A 54 0.79 -14.05 7.67
N TYR A 55 1.10 -13.00 8.44
CA TYR A 55 0.11 -12.14 9.07
C TYR A 55 0.43 -10.67 8.82
N VAL A 56 -0.60 -9.86 8.63
CA VAL A 56 -0.47 -8.42 8.51
C VAL A 56 -1.39 -7.75 9.52
N LEU A 57 -0.85 -6.91 10.40
CA LEU A 57 -1.67 -6.08 11.29
C LEU A 57 -1.93 -4.72 10.65
N ARG A 58 -3.18 -4.29 10.65
CA ARG A 58 -3.56 -2.94 10.26
C ARG A 58 -4.81 -2.50 11.02
N GLU A 59 -5.09 -1.20 10.96
CA GLU A 59 -6.36 -0.67 11.44
C GLU A 59 -7.52 -1.20 10.60
N TYR A 60 -8.57 -1.66 11.27
CA TYR A 60 -9.85 -2.01 10.67
C TYR A 60 -10.98 -1.66 11.63
N ASP A 61 -11.93 -0.85 11.16
CA ASP A 61 -13.10 -0.41 11.94
C ASP A 61 -12.73 0.30 13.27
N GLY A 62 -11.58 0.96 13.32
CA GLY A 62 -11.07 1.61 14.53
C GLY A 62 -10.39 0.68 15.54
N CYS A 63 -10.28 -0.62 15.24
CA CYS A 63 -9.56 -1.60 16.04
C CYS A 63 -8.37 -2.19 15.29
N VAL A 64 -7.43 -2.79 16.02
CA VAL A 64 -6.32 -3.55 15.43
C VAL A 64 -6.88 -4.86 14.87
N ALA A 65 -6.57 -5.16 13.62
CA ALA A 65 -7.02 -6.39 13.00
C ALA A 65 -5.89 -7.11 12.27
N VAL A 66 -5.99 -8.44 12.26
CA VAL A 66 -5.03 -9.36 11.66
C VAL A 66 -5.58 -9.83 10.32
N PHE A 67 -4.77 -9.72 9.28
CA PHE A 67 -5.04 -10.13 7.92
C PHE A 67 -4.11 -11.27 7.54
N ALA A 68 -4.57 -12.17 6.66
CA ALA A 68 -3.76 -13.25 6.12
C ALA A 68 -2.76 -12.78 5.06
N SER A 69 -2.99 -11.61 4.45
CA SER A 69 -2.11 -11.00 3.47
C SER A 69 -2.40 -9.51 3.31
N VAL A 70 -1.45 -8.77 2.74
CA VAL A 70 -1.56 -7.31 2.53
C VAL A 70 -2.74 -6.91 1.64
N GLY A 71 -3.11 -7.78 0.69
CA GLY A 71 -4.16 -7.52 -0.29
C GLY A 71 -5.57 -7.83 0.19
N ASP A 72 -5.73 -8.47 1.35
CA ASP A 72 -7.05 -8.84 1.84
C ASP A 72 -7.86 -7.62 2.27
N THR A 73 -9.14 -7.63 1.95
CA THR A 73 -10.06 -6.55 2.35
C THR A 73 -10.67 -6.82 3.73
N SER A 74 -10.77 -8.09 4.12
CA SER A 74 -11.40 -8.54 5.37
C SER A 74 -10.38 -9.17 6.32
N PRO A 75 -10.39 -8.82 7.61
CA PRO A 75 -9.50 -9.44 8.58
C PRO A 75 -9.90 -10.88 8.87
N ILE A 76 -8.92 -11.72 9.18
CA ILE A 76 -9.14 -13.07 9.71
C ILE A 76 -9.46 -13.04 11.20
N THR A 77 -8.98 -12.02 11.91
CA THR A 77 -9.20 -11.84 13.34
C THR A 77 -9.24 -10.35 13.64
N LEU A 78 -10.35 -9.90 14.22
CA LEU A 78 -10.48 -8.56 14.77
C LEU A 78 -10.14 -8.63 16.26
N THR A 79 -9.27 -7.76 16.75
CA THR A 79 -8.98 -7.66 18.18
C THR A 79 -9.82 -6.55 18.81
N ASP A 80 -9.91 -6.56 20.14
CA ASP A 80 -10.63 -5.52 20.91
C ASP A 80 -9.72 -4.31 21.22
N ILE A 81 -8.54 -4.24 20.60
CA ILE A 81 -7.58 -3.16 20.82
C ILE A 81 -7.98 -1.97 19.96
N GLU A 82 -8.51 -0.93 20.58
CA GLU A 82 -8.90 0.31 19.90
C GLU A 82 -7.66 1.07 19.42
N VAL A 83 -7.57 1.35 18.11
CA VAL A 83 -6.44 2.10 17.55
C VAL A 83 -6.41 3.53 18.12
N GLY A 84 -7.57 4.08 18.50
CA GLY A 84 -7.69 5.40 19.11
C GLY A 84 -7.04 5.55 20.49
N THR A 85 -6.81 4.45 21.21
CA THR A 85 -6.12 4.46 22.51
C THR A 85 -4.60 4.30 22.38
N LEU A 86 -4.13 3.88 21.21
CA LEU A 86 -2.72 3.69 20.89
C LEU A 86 -1.98 5.02 20.67
N ARG A 87 -0.65 4.98 20.83
CA ARG A 87 0.21 6.15 20.58
C ARG A 87 0.20 6.49 19.10
N ASP A 88 0.43 7.76 18.76
CA ASP A 88 0.52 8.22 17.36
C ASP A 88 1.51 7.40 16.51
N ALA A 89 2.62 6.94 17.11
CA ALA A 89 3.59 6.08 16.43
C ALA A 89 2.97 4.74 16.01
N ASP A 90 2.33 4.03 16.93
CA ASP A 90 1.69 2.73 16.67
C ASP A 90 0.56 2.86 15.65
N ARG A 91 -0.24 3.93 15.74
CA ARG A 91 -1.28 4.24 14.76
C ARG A 91 -0.71 4.43 13.35
N GLN A 92 0.40 5.15 13.22
CA GLN A 92 1.04 5.39 11.92
C GLN A 92 1.63 4.11 11.33
N ILE A 93 2.19 3.25 12.18
CA ILE A 93 2.72 1.95 11.79
C ILE A 93 1.59 1.04 11.29
N LEU A 94 0.50 0.92 12.04
CA LEU A 94 -0.69 0.14 11.65
C LEU A 94 -1.38 0.67 10.40
N SER A 95 -1.30 1.98 10.14
CA SER A 95 -1.79 2.58 8.89
C SER A 95 -0.96 2.15 7.68
N THR A 96 0.33 1.88 7.86
CA THR A 96 1.24 1.39 6.80
C THR A 96 1.10 -0.12 6.59
N GLY A 97 0.68 -0.85 7.63
CA GLY A 97 0.56 -2.30 7.64
C GLY A 97 1.83 -2.95 8.18
N LEU A 98 1.67 -3.77 9.21
CA LEU A 98 2.76 -4.40 9.94
C LEU A 98 2.91 -5.85 9.51
N ALA A 99 4.01 -6.17 8.85
CA ALA A 99 4.29 -7.51 8.33
C ALA A 99 4.85 -8.40 9.44
N VAL A 100 4.21 -9.55 9.66
CA VAL A 100 4.59 -10.52 10.70
C VAL A 100 4.74 -11.89 10.07
N ALA A 101 5.91 -12.51 10.29
CA ALA A 101 6.21 -13.82 9.75
C ALA A 101 5.51 -14.95 10.52
N ASP A 102 5.43 -14.83 11.85
CA ASP A 102 5.04 -15.93 12.72
C ASP A 102 3.96 -15.55 13.74
N ARG A 103 3.18 -16.56 14.15
CA ARG A 103 2.09 -16.37 15.13
C ARG A 103 2.59 -15.95 16.52
N GLU A 104 3.77 -16.39 16.95
CA GLU A 104 4.33 -16.04 18.27
C GLU A 104 4.68 -14.54 18.35
N GLU A 105 5.27 -14.01 17.28
CA GLU A 105 5.56 -12.60 17.13
C GLU A 105 4.27 -11.77 17.07
N LEU A 106 3.28 -12.23 16.30
CA LEU A 106 1.95 -11.61 16.24
C LEU A 106 1.36 -11.43 17.65
N LEU A 107 1.38 -12.48 18.47
CA LEU A 107 0.83 -12.42 19.82
C LEU A 107 1.61 -11.47 20.72
N THR A 108 2.94 -11.49 20.63
CA THR A 108 3.81 -10.58 21.40
C THR A 108 3.48 -9.12 21.07
N LEU A 109 3.26 -8.81 19.79
CA LEU A 109 2.88 -7.48 19.34
C LEU A 109 1.50 -7.07 19.84
N LEU A 110 0.53 -8.00 19.82
CA LEU A 110 -0.80 -7.72 20.34
C LEU A 110 -0.79 -7.51 21.86
N GLU A 111 0.08 -8.19 22.61
CA GLU A 111 0.27 -7.95 24.05
C GLU A 111 0.88 -6.57 24.33
N ASP A 112 1.87 -6.16 23.54
CA ASP A 112 2.50 -4.83 23.66
C ASP A 112 1.50 -3.70 23.34
N LEU A 113 0.64 -3.90 22.33
CA LEU A 113 -0.39 -2.94 21.92
C LEU A 113 -1.59 -2.89 22.87
N GLY A 114 -1.89 -3.96 23.59
CA GLY A 114 -3.08 -4.10 24.44
C GLY A 114 -2.94 -3.60 25.89
N THR A 115 -1.83 -2.95 26.24
CA THR A 115 -1.54 -2.45 27.61
C THR A 115 -1.99 -1.01 27.81
#